data_AF-A0A0N1H8D0-F1
#
_entry.id   AF-A0A0N1H8D0-F1
#
_cell.length_a   1.000
_cell.length_b   1.000
_cell.length_c   1.000
_cell.angle_alpha   90.00
_cell.angle_beta   90.00
_cell.angle_gamma   90.00
#
_symmetry.space_group_name_H-M   'P 1'
#
loop_
_entity.id
_entity.type
_entity.pdbx_description
1 polymer ?
#
loop_
_entity_poly.entity_id
_entity_poly.type
_entity_poly.pdbx_seq_one_letter_code
_entity_poly.pdbx_strand_id
1 'polypeptide(L)'
;MLLIGWVSGPVVLVAAVVVATLLVTLAFVRRRGRSLPQWLATARELKSRHRLAARLEIPPGTEPGFGPAVECDPGLRTYAYGGRDRRPVGIVGDGTFVTAVLQVEADTTAMRAERGRQPLPLALVRDALEVDGIRLESAQIVLHTQPAPALHLPPQSVAVANYAPLQEQTGAPAVRITWIALKLDPELCPEAVAVRGGGALGAQKCVVRAVDHLASRLTGAGFRATVLDEEELTSAFATSACANPLVTAEAGRTGTLERRTEETSRSWRCDNRRHTTYWLRRWPALGGDGPSLPQFVALVTAVPALATTFSVTLARGDRQEVSLSGHVRVTGRSDDELVAARRAVQGAARHTGAGLARLDREQVPGMLATLPLGGAR
;
A
#
# COMPACT_ATOMS: atom_id res chain seq x y z
N MET A 1 -42.36 -24.76 -13.32
CA MET A 1 -42.00 -24.23 -14.66
C MET A 1 -41.56 -25.36 -15.61
N LEU A 2 -42.30 -26.48 -15.65
CA LEU A 2 -41.92 -27.69 -16.41
C LEU A 2 -42.99 -28.10 -17.44
N LEU A 3 -44.01 -27.26 -17.65
CA LEU A 3 -45.20 -27.58 -18.47
C LEU A 3 -45.36 -26.71 -19.72
N ILE A 4 -44.39 -25.83 -20.04
CA ILE A 4 -44.42 -25.01 -21.28
C ILE A 4 -43.41 -25.52 -22.34
N GLY A 5 -42.51 -26.45 -22.00
CA GLY A 5 -41.42 -26.87 -22.89
C GLY A 5 -41.77 -27.93 -23.95
N TRP A 6 -42.99 -28.48 -23.96
CA TRP A 6 -43.31 -29.66 -24.79
C TRP A 6 -43.82 -29.33 -26.21
N VAL A 7 -44.06 -28.05 -26.53
CA VAL A 7 -44.50 -27.60 -27.86
C VAL A 7 -43.39 -26.82 -28.61
N SER A 8 -42.29 -26.49 -27.93
CA SER A 8 -41.15 -25.80 -28.53
C SER A 8 -40.04 -26.81 -28.86
N GLY A 9 -40.10 -27.38 -30.07
CA GLY A 9 -39.34 -28.54 -30.53
C GLY A 9 -37.79 -28.50 -30.45
N PRO A 10 -37.11 -29.49 -31.06
CA PRO A 10 -35.64 -29.67 -31.00
C PRO A 10 -34.82 -28.40 -31.31
N VAL A 11 -35.40 -27.45 -32.05
CA VAL A 11 -34.82 -26.12 -32.33
C VAL A 11 -34.55 -25.31 -31.05
N VAL A 12 -35.44 -25.30 -30.06
CA VAL A 12 -35.22 -24.55 -28.80
C VAL A 12 -34.14 -25.21 -27.96
N LEU A 13 -34.07 -26.55 -27.97
CA LEU A 13 -33.00 -27.28 -27.30
C LEU A 13 -31.64 -27.03 -27.97
N VAL A 14 -31.58 -27.04 -29.30
CA VAL A 14 -30.37 -26.68 -30.06
C VAL A 14 -29.96 -25.24 -29.79
N ALA A 15 -30.89 -24.28 -29.82
CA ALA A 15 -30.60 -22.89 -29.50
C ALA A 15 -30.08 -22.72 -28.06
N ALA A 16 -30.69 -23.39 -27.09
CA ALA A 16 -30.24 -23.37 -25.69
C ALA A 16 -28.84 -23.98 -25.53
N VAL A 17 -28.53 -25.09 -26.21
CA VAL A 17 -27.20 -25.71 -26.22
C VAL A 17 -26.17 -24.79 -26.88
N VAL A 18 -26.50 -24.13 -27.99
CA VAL A 18 -25.60 -23.16 -28.64
C VAL A 18 -25.33 -21.98 -27.71
N VAL A 19 -26.36 -21.41 -27.09
CA VAL A 19 -26.21 -20.30 -26.11
C VAL A 19 -25.39 -20.75 -24.91
N ALA A 20 -25.65 -21.93 -24.34
CA ALA A 20 -24.89 -22.47 -23.22
C ALA A 20 -23.43 -22.69 -23.59
N THR A 21 -23.15 -23.28 -24.76
CA THR A 21 -21.79 -23.50 -25.27
C THR A 21 -21.07 -22.17 -25.51
N LEU A 22 -21.77 -21.17 -26.04
CA LEU A 22 -21.24 -19.83 -26.25
C LEU A 22 -20.92 -19.14 -24.90
N LEU A 23 -21.81 -19.24 -23.92
CA LEU A 23 -21.57 -18.72 -22.56
C LEU A 23 -20.40 -19.43 -21.87
N VAL A 24 -20.30 -20.75 -21.99
CA VAL A 24 -19.18 -21.55 -21.45
C VAL A 24 -17.88 -21.15 -22.14
N THR A 25 -17.84 -21.04 -23.46
CA THR A 25 -16.64 -20.59 -24.18
C THR A 25 -16.25 -19.17 -23.79
N LEU A 26 -17.18 -18.21 -23.70
CA LEU A 26 -16.93 -16.86 -23.18
C LEU A 26 -16.43 -16.86 -21.72
N ALA A 27 -16.90 -17.78 -20.87
CA ALA A 27 -16.42 -17.90 -19.50
C ALA A 27 -14.95 -18.39 -19.44
N PHE A 28 -14.55 -19.26 -20.37
CA PHE A 28 -13.17 -19.77 -20.46
C PHE A 28 -12.22 -18.92 -21.31
N VAL A 29 -12.72 -18.01 -22.16
CA VAL A 29 -11.89 -17.06 -22.90
C VAL A 29 -11.16 -16.15 -21.93
N ARG A 30 -9.86 -16.39 -21.77
CA ARG A 30 -8.97 -15.58 -20.94
C ARG A 30 -8.39 -14.43 -21.75
N ARG A 31 -8.84 -13.20 -21.48
CA ARG A 31 -8.23 -12.00 -22.07
C ARG A 31 -7.25 -11.41 -21.06
N ARG A 32 -5.95 -11.42 -21.40
CA ARG A 32 -4.85 -10.90 -20.55
C ARG A 32 -4.80 -11.55 -19.15
N GLY A 33 -5.09 -12.84 -19.07
CA GLY A 33 -5.00 -13.62 -17.82
C GLY A 33 -6.22 -13.51 -16.88
N ARG A 34 -7.28 -12.78 -17.26
CA ARG A 34 -8.57 -12.75 -16.53
C ARG A 34 -9.69 -13.34 -17.39
N SER A 35 -10.67 -13.94 -16.74
CA SER A 35 -11.93 -14.35 -17.40
C SER A 35 -12.76 -13.12 -17.78
N LEU A 36 -13.63 -13.23 -18.78
CA LEU A 36 -14.49 -12.12 -19.20
C LEU A 36 -15.41 -11.59 -18.07
N PRO A 37 -16.02 -12.43 -17.22
CA PRO A 37 -16.82 -11.93 -16.09
C PRO A 37 -15.98 -11.08 -15.11
N GLN A 38 -14.76 -11.52 -14.77
CA GLN A 38 -13.85 -10.76 -13.91
C GLN A 38 -13.41 -9.44 -14.56
N TRP A 39 -13.17 -9.45 -15.87
CA TRP A 39 -12.86 -8.23 -16.61
C TRP A 39 -14.01 -7.22 -16.57
N LEU A 40 -15.25 -7.67 -16.73
CA LEU A 40 -16.44 -6.82 -16.65
C LEU A 40 -16.68 -6.31 -15.23
N ALA A 41 -16.48 -7.14 -14.20
CA ALA A 41 -16.61 -6.73 -12.80
C ALA A 41 -15.67 -5.56 -12.48
N THR A 42 -14.36 -5.73 -12.75
CA THR A 42 -13.35 -4.69 -12.49
C THR A 42 -13.56 -3.42 -13.33
N ALA A 43 -14.14 -3.54 -14.54
CA ALA A 43 -14.53 -2.38 -15.34
C ALA A 43 -15.72 -1.62 -14.76
N ARG A 44 -16.72 -2.32 -14.22
CA ARG A 44 -17.88 -1.72 -13.54
C ARG A 44 -17.47 -1.04 -12.24
N GLU A 45 -16.60 -1.66 -11.47
CA GLU A 45 -16.05 -1.10 -10.23
C GLU A 45 -15.27 0.19 -10.51
N LEU A 46 -14.41 0.21 -11.53
CA LEU A 46 -13.72 1.43 -11.96
C LEU A 46 -14.70 2.54 -12.34
N LYS A 47 -15.72 2.20 -13.14
CA LYS A 47 -16.76 3.17 -13.50
C LYS A 47 -17.52 3.68 -12.26
N SER A 48 -17.73 2.83 -11.26
CA SER A 48 -18.36 3.20 -10.00
C SER A 48 -17.49 4.18 -9.21
N ARG A 49 -16.19 3.88 -9.06
CA ARG A 49 -15.22 4.78 -8.40
C ARG A 49 -15.11 6.11 -9.12
N HIS A 50 -15.08 6.14 -10.46
CA HIS A 50 -15.06 7.39 -11.22
C HIS A 50 -16.32 8.24 -10.96
N ARG A 51 -17.50 7.62 -10.87
CA ARG A 51 -18.73 8.35 -10.54
C ARG A 51 -18.73 8.88 -9.11
N LEU A 52 -18.25 8.08 -8.16
CA LEU A 52 -18.14 8.50 -6.75
C LEU A 52 -17.15 9.67 -6.62
N ALA A 53 -15.97 9.53 -7.23
CA ALA A 53 -14.93 10.55 -7.20
C ALA A 53 -15.30 11.84 -7.95
N ALA A 54 -16.21 11.79 -8.93
CA ALA A 54 -16.74 12.99 -9.60
C ALA A 54 -17.73 13.77 -8.73
N ARG A 55 -18.27 13.16 -7.66
CA ARG A 55 -19.23 13.76 -6.73
C ARG A 55 -18.61 14.02 -5.35
N LEU A 56 -17.34 13.68 -5.18
CA LEU A 56 -16.67 13.77 -3.90
C LEU A 56 -16.37 15.24 -3.60
N GLU A 57 -16.87 15.71 -2.47
CA GLU A 57 -16.44 16.95 -1.84
C GLU A 57 -15.49 16.59 -0.70
N ILE A 58 -14.31 17.19 -0.70
CA ILE A 58 -13.31 16.93 0.34
C ILE A 58 -13.85 17.55 1.65
N PRO A 59 -13.94 16.79 2.75
CA PRO A 59 -14.43 17.31 4.02
C PRO A 59 -13.63 18.55 4.46
N PRO A 60 -14.31 19.60 4.97
CA PRO A 60 -13.62 20.78 5.48
C PRO A 60 -12.71 20.40 6.65
N GLY A 61 -11.56 21.07 6.76
CA GLY A 61 -10.54 20.75 7.77
C GLY A 61 -9.67 19.53 7.43
N THR A 62 -9.79 18.96 6.24
CA THR A 62 -8.84 17.93 5.76
C THR A 62 -7.47 18.59 5.53
N GLU A 63 -6.46 18.09 6.24
CA GLU A 63 -5.08 18.54 6.03
C GLU A 63 -4.64 18.28 4.58
N PRO A 64 -4.02 19.27 3.89
CA PRO A 64 -3.65 19.14 2.48
C PRO A 64 -2.75 17.94 2.16
N GLY A 65 -1.91 17.52 3.12
CA GLY A 65 -1.06 16.33 2.99
C GLY A 65 -1.84 15.01 3.01
N PHE A 66 -3.00 14.98 3.68
CA PHE A 66 -3.87 13.82 3.79
C PHE A 66 -4.91 13.75 2.68
N GLY A 67 -5.19 14.87 2.00
CA GLY A 67 -6.14 14.98 0.88
C GLY A 67 -6.09 13.82 -0.14
N PRO A 68 -4.91 13.44 -0.69
CA PRO A 68 -4.82 12.33 -1.63
C PRO A 68 -5.32 10.97 -1.09
N ALA A 69 -5.19 10.72 0.22
CA ALA A 69 -5.73 9.51 0.85
C ALA A 69 -7.26 9.59 0.95
N VAL A 70 -7.81 10.74 1.36
CA VAL A 70 -9.26 10.97 1.43
C VAL A 70 -9.93 10.91 0.04
N GLU A 71 -9.24 11.35 -1.00
CA GLU A 71 -9.75 11.21 -2.37
C GLU A 71 -9.78 9.76 -2.86
N CYS A 72 -8.94 8.88 -2.30
CA CYS A 72 -8.97 7.45 -2.57
C CYS A 72 -10.04 6.73 -1.75
N ASP A 73 -10.19 7.12 -0.48
CA ASP A 73 -11.21 6.60 0.43
C ASP A 73 -11.80 7.76 1.27
N PRO A 74 -13.01 8.25 0.89
CA PRO A 74 -13.68 9.36 1.56
C PRO A 74 -14.05 9.10 3.02
N GLY A 75 -14.01 7.84 3.49
CA GLY A 75 -14.28 7.48 4.88
C GLY A 75 -13.12 7.83 5.82
N LEU A 76 -11.89 7.94 5.30
CA LEU A 76 -10.70 8.10 6.11
C LEU A 76 -10.65 9.44 6.86
N ARG A 77 -10.31 9.38 8.14
CA ARG A 77 -10.10 10.51 9.04
C ARG A 77 -8.86 10.26 9.90
N THR A 78 -8.21 11.34 10.30
CA THR A 78 -7.13 11.32 11.30
C THR A 78 -7.65 11.78 12.66
N TYR A 79 -6.99 11.30 13.72
CA TYR A 79 -7.30 11.64 15.10
C TYR A 79 -6.01 11.68 15.92
N ALA A 80 -5.86 12.70 16.77
CA ALA A 80 -4.88 12.67 17.85
C ALA A 80 -5.46 11.97 19.10
N TYR A 81 -4.73 10.99 19.62
CA TYR A 81 -5.03 10.33 20.90
C TYR A 81 -3.97 10.69 21.96
N GLY A 82 -4.41 11.13 23.14
CA GLY A 82 -3.53 11.48 24.27
C GLY A 82 -3.16 12.96 24.34
N GLY A 83 -1.97 13.29 24.88
CA GLY A 83 -1.40 14.65 24.81
C GLY A 83 -1.31 15.46 26.11
N ARG A 84 -1.72 14.95 27.29
CA ARG A 84 -1.53 15.69 28.56
C ARG A 84 -0.17 15.43 29.23
N ASP A 85 0.26 14.17 29.33
CA ASP A 85 1.52 13.76 30.00
C ASP A 85 2.48 12.97 29.09
N ARG A 86 2.04 12.66 27.86
CA ARG A 86 2.77 11.87 26.86
C ARG A 86 2.58 12.48 25.49
N ARG A 87 3.54 12.24 24.59
CA ARG A 87 3.41 12.59 23.17
C ARG A 87 2.09 12.03 22.60
N PRO A 88 1.28 12.86 21.91
CA PRO A 88 0.05 12.38 21.28
C PRO A 88 0.39 11.37 20.18
N VAL A 89 -0.49 10.39 19.99
CA VAL A 89 -0.39 9.39 18.92
C VAL A 89 -1.40 9.70 17.84
N GLY A 90 -0.95 9.78 16.59
CA GLY A 90 -1.80 9.91 15.42
C GLY A 90 -2.43 8.57 15.07
N ILE A 91 -3.73 8.59 14.83
CA ILE A 91 -4.53 7.43 14.44
C ILE A 91 -5.28 7.78 13.15
N VAL A 92 -5.38 6.82 12.23
CA VAL A 92 -6.21 6.93 11.02
C VAL A 92 -7.29 5.85 11.03
N GLY A 93 -8.50 6.16 10.58
CA GLY A 93 -9.60 5.19 10.51
C GLY A 93 -10.77 5.69 9.69
N ASP A 94 -11.71 4.80 9.39
CA ASP A 94 -12.95 5.09 8.66
C ASP A 94 -14.21 4.99 9.53
N GLY A 95 -14.04 4.79 10.84
CA GLY A 95 -15.10 4.51 11.80
C GLY A 95 -15.40 3.02 12.02
N THR A 96 -14.95 2.15 11.10
CA THR A 96 -15.02 0.68 11.25
C THR A 96 -13.71 0.09 11.74
N PHE A 97 -12.57 0.72 11.45
CA PHE A 97 -11.26 0.32 11.96
C PHE A 97 -10.46 1.53 12.44
N VAL A 98 -9.40 1.27 13.18
CA VAL A 98 -8.37 2.26 13.54
C VAL A 98 -6.96 1.71 13.30
N THR A 99 -6.05 2.56 12.84
CA THR A 99 -4.66 2.23 12.56
C THR A 99 -3.74 3.24 13.22
N ALA A 100 -2.69 2.76 13.90
CA ALA A 100 -1.57 3.56 14.34
C ALA A 100 -0.31 3.20 13.53
N VAL A 101 0.56 4.19 13.31
CA VAL A 101 1.76 4.04 12.48
C VAL A 101 3.00 4.40 13.27
N LEU A 102 4.08 3.64 13.05
CA LEU A 102 5.41 3.96 13.55
C LEU A 102 6.41 4.02 12.40
N GLN A 103 7.36 4.94 12.47
CA GLN A 103 8.52 5.00 11.59
C GLN A 103 9.69 4.23 12.21
N VAL A 104 10.37 3.42 11.41
CA VAL A 104 11.51 2.59 11.84
C VAL A 104 12.77 3.01 11.11
N GLU A 105 13.81 3.26 11.89
CA GLU A 105 15.17 3.53 11.42
C GLU A 105 16.13 2.55 12.08
N ALA A 106 17.11 2.05 11.33
CA ALA A 106 18.22 1.31 11.92
C ALA A 106 19.12 2.29 12.69
N ASP A 107 19.52 1.98 13.91
CA ASP A 107 20.38 2.89 14.69
C ASP A 107 21.78 2.97 14.06
N THR A 108 22.25 4.18 13.79
CA THR A 108 23.50 4.45 13.04
C THR A 108 24.65 4.92 13.94
N THR A 109 24.54 4.73 15.25
CA THR A 109 25.53 5.18 16.24
C THR A 109 26.92 4.52 16.12
N ALA A 110 27.09 3.50 15.27
CA ALA A 110 28.41 3.01 14.85
C ALA A 110 28.85 3.66 13.52
N MET A 111 29.59 4.77 13.62
CA MET A 111 30.49 5.22 12.55
C MET A 111 31.38 4.03 12.14
N ARG A 112 31.21 3.53 10.91
CA ARG A 112 31.87 2.34 10.32
C ARG A 112 31.18 1.00 10.63
N ALA A 113 29.97 0.82 10.13
CA ALA A 113 29.53 -0.45 9.59
C ALA A 113 28.70 -0.17 8.34
N GLU A 114 28.90 -0.96 7.29
CA GLU A 114 28.19 -0.91 6.01
C GLU A 114 26.70 -0.60 6.21
N ARG A 115 26.23 0.51 5.63
CA ARG A 115 24.91 1.15 5.85
C ARG A 115 23.70 0.34 5.33
N GLY A 116 23.61 -0.97 5.62
CA GLY A 116 22.56 -1.81 5.08
C GLY A 116 22.31 -3.19 5.69
N ARG A 117 22.79 -3.54 6.90
CA ARG A 117 22.83 -4.97 7.31
C ARG A 117 21.94 -5.44 8.47
N GLN A 118 21.20 -4.61 9.20
CA GLN A 118 20.21 -5.17 10.14
C GLN A 118 18.84 -5.28 9.45
N PRO A 119 18.43 -6.49 9.00
CA PRO A 119 17.11 -6.67 8.43
C PRO A 119 16.04 -6.44 9.50
N LEU A 120 14.92 -5.83 9.12
CA LEU A 120 13.78 -5.65 10.02
C LEU A 120 13.32 -7.02 10.53
N PRO A 121 13.24 -7.26 11.85
CA PRO A 121 12.87 -8.55 12.40
C PRO A 121 11.36 -8.78 12.21
N LEU A 122 10.99 -9.43 11.10
CA LEU A 122 9.59 -9.70 10.76
C LEU A 122 8.83 -10.50 11.83
N ALA A 123 9.54 -11.31 12.62
CA ALA A 123 8.97 -12.02 13.75
C ALA A 123 8.35 -11.05 14.77
N LEU A 124 8.99 -9.91 15.06
CA LEU A 124 8.43 -8.92 16.00
C LEU A 124 7.14 -8.28 15.46
N VAL A 125 7.09 -8.04 14.14
CA VAL A 125 5.89 -7.49 13.49
C VAL A 125 4.75 -8.51 13.48
N ARG A 126 5.07 -9.78 13.22
CA ARG A 126 4.11 -10.88 13.33
C ARG A 126 3.57 -11.02 14.76
N ASP A 127 4.46 -11.00 15.74
CA ASP A 127 4.09 -11.18 17.15
C ASP A 127 3.22 -10.02 17.65
N ALA A 128 3.32 -8.83 17.04
CA ALA A 128 2.45 -7.70 17.33
C ALA A 128 0.98 -7.90 16.90
N LEU A 129 0.66 -8.92 16.08
CA LEU A 129 -0.72 -9.24 15.68
C LEU A 129 -1.61 -9.66 16.87
N GLU A 130 -1.02 -10.09 18.00
CA GLU A 130 -1.77 -10.36 19.23
C GLU A 130 -0.95 -9.97 20.46
N VAL A 131 -1.47 -9.03 21.26
CA VAL A 131 -0.80 -8.50 22.44
C VAL A 131 -1.84 -8.22 23.51
N ASP A 132 -1.67 -8.74 24.74
CA ASP A 132 -2.55 -8.47 25.88
C ASP A 132 -4.06 -8.62 25.58
N GLY A 133 -4.42 -9.68 24.83
CA GLY A 133 -5.79 -9.95 24.39
C GLY A 133 -6.29 -9.07 23.23
N ILE A 134 -5.50 -8.11 22.77
CA ILE A 134 -5.79 -7.30 21.58
C ILE A 134 -5.41 -8.11 20.35
N ARG A 135 -6.34 -8.26 19.42
CA ARG A 135 -6.12 -8.96 18.14
C ARG A 135 -6.21 -7.96 17.00
N LEU A 136 -5.10 -7.76 16.29
CA LEU A 136 -5.06 -6.88 15.13
C LEU A 136 -5.66 -7.59 13.91
N GLU A 137 -6.31 -6.81 13.04
CA GLU A 137 -6.71 -7.28 11.70
C GLU A 137 -5.44 -7.59 10.88
N SER A 138 -4.46 -6.69 10.94
CA SER A 138 -3.23 -6.79 10.17
C SER A 138 -2.10 -5.89 10.67
N ALA A 139 -0.89 -6.24 10.28
CA ALA A 139 0.31 -5.43 10.42
C ALA A 139 0.96 -5.24 9.05
N GLN A 140 1.11 -4.00 8.60
CA GLN A 140 1.64 -3.66 7.29
C GLN A 140 2.98 -2.98 7.42
N ILE A 141 3.98 -3.47 6.68
CA ILE A 141 5.27 -2.83 6.51
C ILE A 141 5.25 -2.11 5.17
N VAL A 142 5.57 -0.82 5.16
CA VAL A 142 5.66 0.00 3.96
C VAL A 142 7.07 0.58 3.86
N LEU A 143 7.80 0.19 2.82
CA LEU A 143 9.10 0.72 2.47
C LEU A 143 8.95 1.70 1.31
N HIS A 144 9.26 2.97 1.55
CA HIS A 144 9.32 3.99 0.51
C HIS A 144 10.77 4.30 0.16
N THR A 145 11.12 4.18 -1.10
CA THR A 145 12.48 4.32 -1.60
C THR A 145 12.52 5.36 -2.71
N GLN A 146 13.45 6.32 -2.60
CA GLN A 146 13.80 7.24 -3.68
C GLN A 146 15.25 6.94 -4.10
N PRO A 147 15.49 6.57 -5.37
CA PRO A 147 16.83 6.27 -5.84
C PRO A 147 17.70 7.53 -5.85
N ALA A 148 19.03 7.36 -5.79
CA ALA A 148 19.94 8.48 -5.98
C ALA A 148 20.09 8.82 -7.49
N PRO A 149 20.29 10.10 -7.84
CA PRO A 149 20.23 11.28 -6.98
C PRO A 149 18.78 11.69 -6.64
N ALA A 150 18.51 12.01 -5.37
CA ALA A 150 17.17 12.46 -4.94
C ALA A 150 16.77 13.81 -5.56
N LEU A 151 17.76 14.67 -5.88
CA LEU A 151 17.54 15.91 -6.62
C LEU A 151 17.42 15.61 -8.11
N HIS A 152 16.31 16.04 -8.71
CA HIS A 152 16.12 15.92 -10.14
C HIS A 152 16.99 16.94 -10.87
N LEU A 153 18.07 16.44 -11.42
CA LEU A 153 18.89 17.17 -12.37
C LEU A 153 18.53 16.68 -13.78
N PRO A 154 18.70 17.53 -14.82
CA PRO A 154 18.51 17.11 -16.20
C PRO A 154 19.30 15.82 -16.50
N PRO A 155 18.77 14.91 -17.35
CA PRO A 155 19.48 13.67 -17.70
C PRO A 155 20.90 13.91 -18.25
N GLN A 156 21.13 15.06 -18.91
CA GLN A 156 22.44 15.45 -19.43
C GLN A 156 23.34 16.10 -18.37
N SER A 157 22.91 16.20 -17.12
CA SER A 157 23.71 16.81 -16.06
C SER A 157 24.89 15.93 -15.68
N VAL A 158 26.02 16.57 -15.42
CA VAL A 158 27.26 15.91 -14.99
C VAL A 158 27.06 15.08 -13.72
N ALA A 159 26.21 15.53 -12.80
CA ALA A 159 25.91 14.78 -11.59
C ALA A 159 25.11 13.50 -11.87
N VAL A 160 24.12 13.49 -12.77
CA VAL A 160 23.41 12.25 -13.15
C VAL A 160 24.37 11.26 -13.80
N ALA A 161 25.21 11.73 -14.74
CA ALA A 161 26.20 10.88 -15.39
C ALA A 161 27.25 10.31 -14.42
N ASN A 162 27.71 11.10 -13.46
CA ASN A 162 28.74 10.68 -12.50
C ASN A 162 28.21 9.75 -11.40
N TYR A 163 26.95 9.92 -10.96
CA TYR A 163 26.35 9.06 -9.95
C TYR A 163 25.74 7.78 -10.51
N ALA A 164 25.44 7.72 -11.83
CA ALA A 164 24.85 6.52 -12.44
C ALA A 164 25.70 5.25 -12.26
N PRO A 165 27.03 5.23 -12.52
CA PRO A 165 27.86 4.05 -12.28
C PRO A 165 27.86 3.60 -10.81
N LEU A 166 27.86 4.56 -9.87
CA LEU A 166 27.81 4.27 -8.44
C LEU A 166 26.45 3.69 -8.03
N GLN A 167 25.36 4.21 -8.60
CA GLN A 167 24.02 3.68 -8.40
C GLN A 167 23.88 2.27 -8.99
N GLU A 168 24.46 2.01 -10.16
CA GLU A 168 24.51 0.67 -10.77
C GLU A 168 25.31 -0.32 -9.92
N GLN A 169 26.43 0.12 -9.34
CA GLN A 169 27.29 -0.74 -8.51
C GLN A 169 26.71 -0.98 -7.10
N THR A 170 26.10 0.03 -6.48
CA THR A 170 25.70 -0.04 -5.07
C THR A 170 24.20 -0.29 -4.88
N GLY A 171 23.36 0.09 -5.84
CA GLY A 171 21.90 0.07 -5.71
C GLY A 171 21.36 0.90 -4.53
N ALA A 172 22.22 1.70 -3.88
CA ALA A 172 21.92 2.33 -2.62
C ALA A 172 20.95 3.51 -2.85
N PRO A 173 19.78 3.53 -2.19
CA PRO A 173 18.84 4.62 -2.39
C PRO A 173 19.32 5.91 -1.71
N ALA A 174 18.93 7.06 -2.26
CA ALA A 174 19.17 8.34 -1.61
C ALA A 174 18.30 8.51 -0.35
N VAL A 175 17.07 8.01 -0.40
CA VAL A 175 16.14 8.04 0.74
C VAL A 175 15.46 6.68 0.86
N ARG A 176 15.43 6.13 2.08
CA ARG A 176 14.69 4.91 2.41
C ARG A 176 13.96 5.11 3.73
N ILE A 177 12.64 5.18 3.67
CA ILE A 177 11.76 5.36 4.84
C ILE A 177 10.97 4.07 5.05
N THR A 178 10.91 3.58 6.28
CA THR A 178 10.15 2.38 6.64
C THR A 178 9.07 2.75 7.65
N TRP A 179 7.82 2.46 7.32
CA TRP A 179 6.69 2.56 8.23
C TRP A 179 6.14 1.19 8.56
N ILE A 180 5.63 1.03 9.78
CA ILE A 180 4.82 -0.11 10.18
C ILE A 180 3.47 0.41 10.66
N ALA A 181 2.41 -0.02 10.00
CA ALA A 181 1.03 0.35 10.32
C ALA A 181 0.31 -0.85 10.94
N LEU A 182 -0.25 -0.67 12.13
CA LEU A 182 -0.99 -1.69 12.87
C LEU A 182 -2.47 -1.37 12.82
N LYS A 183 -3.26 -2.21 12.16
CA LYS A 183 -4.70 -2.01 11.96
C LYS A 183 -5.50 -2.89 12.90
N LEU A 184 -6.45 -2.26 13.58
CA LEU A 184 -7.37 -2.88 14.50
C LEU A 184 -8.80 -2.73 13.97
N ASP A 185 -9.45 -3.88 13.77
CA ASP A 185 -10.89 -3.95 13.71
C ASP A 185 -11.41 -4.29 15.12
N PRO A 186 -12.20 -3.41 15.76
CA PRO A 186 -12.67 -3.62 17.13
C PRO A 186 -13.55 -4.88 17.26
N GLU A 187 -14.16 -5.39 16.18
CA GLU A 187 -14.97 -6.60 16.19
C GLU A 187 -14.14 -7.87 16.40
N LEU A 188 -12.82 -7.83 16.14
CA LEU A 188 -11.92 -8.99 16.32
C LEU A 188 -11.51 -9.23 17.78
N CYS A 189 -11.65 -8.22 18.65
CA CYS A 189 -11.33 -8.34 20.08
C CYS A 189 -12.27 -7.51 20.97
N PRO A 190 -13.59 -7.80 20.96
CA PRO A 190 -14.60 -6.99 21.64
C PRO A 190 -14.37 -6.90 23.15
N GLU A 191 -13.90 -7.98 23.79
CA GLU A 191 -13.58 -8.01 25.22
C GLU A 191 -12.43 -7.04 25.56
N ALA A 192 -11.36 -7.03 24.76
CA ALA A 192 -10.22 -6.15 24.96
C ALA A 192 -10.60 -4.67 24.79
N VAL A 193 -11.51 -4.38 23.85
CA VAL A 193 -12.07 -3.04 23.62
C VAL A 193 -12.97 -2.62 24.80
N ALA A 194 -13.85 -3.52 25.27
CA ALA A 194 -14.77 -3.25 26.37
C ALA A 194 -14.05 -2.89 27.68
N VAL A 195 -13.03 -3.67 28.07
CA VAL A 195 -12.22 -3.41 29.29
C VAL A 195 -11.49 -2.08 29.23
N ARG A 196 -11.23 -1.54 28.02
CA ARG A 196 -10.56 -0.25 27.80
C ARG A 196 -11.53 0.94 27.65
N GLY A 197 -12.81 0.74 27.94
CA GLY A 197 -13.84 1.79 27.91
C GLY A 197 -14.84 1.67 26.75
N GLY A 198 -14.71 0.64 25.92
CA GLY A 198 -15.65 0.36 24.84
C GLY A 198 -15.59 1.34 23.66
N GLY A 199 -16.34 1.03 22.61
CA GLY A 199 -16.52 1.88 21.43
C GLY A 199 -15.19 2.35 20.80
N ALA A 200 -15.22 3.56 20.23
CA ALA A 200 -14.07 4.16 19.56
C ALA A 200 -12.88 4.40 20.50
N LEU A 201 -13.13 4.84 21.74
CA LEU A 201 -12.07 5.11 22.72
C LEU A 201 -11.34 3.82 23.12
N GLY A 202 -12.07 2.72 23.33
CA GLY A 202 -11.50 1.41 23.61
C GLY A 202 -10.66 0.90 22.44
N ALA A 203 -11.12 1.09 21.20
CA ALA A 203 -10.36 0.73 19.99
C ALA A 203 -9.06 1.55 19.87
N GLN A 204 -9.12 2.87 20.08
CA GLN A 204 -7.94 3.75 20.08
C GLN A 204 -6.92 3.31 21.15
N LYS A 205 -7.36 3.01 22.38
CA LYS A 205 -6.48 2.48 23.44
C LYS A 205 -5.84 1.15 23.08
N CYS A 206 -6.58 0.26 22.41
CA CYS A 206 -6.06 -1.03 21.96
C CYS A 206 -4.94 -0.84 20.92
N VAL A 207 -5.17 -0.06 19.87
CA VAL A 207 -4.17 0.13 18.81
C VAL A 207 -2.93 0.87 19.33
N VAL A 208 -3.11 1.84 20.24
CA VAL A 208 -1.99 2.55 20.90
C VAL A 208 -1.19 1.60 21.80
N ARG A 209 -1.86 0.71 22.54
CA ARG A 209 -1.16 -0.31 23.35
C ARG A 209 -0.32 -1.25 22.47
N ALA A 210 -0.85 -1.66 21.32
CA ALA A 210 -0.16 -2.54 20.38
C ALA A 210 1.04 -1.84 19.71
N VAL A 211 0.90 -0.58 19.30
CA VAL A 211 1.99 0.19 18.67
C VAL A 211 3.11 0.50 19.67
N ASP A 212 2.78 0.87 20.91
CA ASP A 212 3.76 1.08 21.99
C ASP A 212 4.52 -0.21 22.31
N HIS A 213 3.82 -1.35 22.32
CA HIS A 213 4.45 -2.66 22.52
C HIS A 213 5.45 -2.93 21.40
N LEU A 214 5.05 -2.81 20.14
CA LEU A 214 5.95 -3.05 19.01
C LEU A 214 7.13 -2.07 18.99
N ALA A 215 6.90 -0.78 19.27
CA ALA A 215 7.97 0.21 19.36
C ALA A 215 9.00 -0.18 20.43
N SER A 216 8.56 -0.56 21.63
CA SER A 216 9.44 -1.03 22.70
C SER A 216 10.25 -2.27 22.30
N ARG A 217 9.63 -3.25 21.63
CA ARG A 217 10.30 -4.47 21.17
C ARG A 217 11.32 -4.18 20.07
N LEU A 218 11.02 -3.27 19.14
CA LEU A 218 11.94 -2.82 18.10
C LEU A 218 13.14 -2.06 18.69
N THR A 219 12.91 -1.19 19.68
CA THR A 219 13.99 -0.52 20.42
C THR A 219 14.88 -1.51 21.16
N GLY A 220 14.29 -2.51 21.83
CA GLY A 220 15.06 -3.61 22.43
C GLY A 220 15.88 -4.43 21.42
N ALA A 221 15.49 -4.40 20.15
CA ALA A 221 16.21 -5.05 19.05
C ALA A 221 17.21 -4.13 18.32
N GLY A 222 17.45 -2.91 18.82
CA GLY A 222 18.44 -1.97 18.25
C GLY A 222 17.91 -1.05 17.15
N PHE A 223 16.59 -0.95 16.96
CA PHE A 223 15.98 -0.02 16.02
C PHE A 223 15.46 1.24 16.74
N ARG A 224 15.56 2.38 16.07
CA ARG A 224 14.79 3.57 16.47
C ARG A 224 13.39 3.44 15.92
N ALA A 225 12.40 3.36 16.81
CA ALA A 225 10.99 3.23 16.46
C ALA A 225 10.22 4.44 17.03
N THR A 226 9.72 5.29 16.16
CA THR A 226 8.98 6.50 16.53
C THR A 226 7.51 6.31 16.19
N VAL A 227 6.64 6.27 17.19
CA VAL A 227 5.18 6.28 16.99
C VAL A 227 4.77 7.66 16.50
N LEU A 228 4.09 7.73 15.36
CA LEU A 228 3.78 9.00 14.70
C LEU A 228 2.67 9.74 15.45
N ASP A 229 2.81 11.06 15.60
CA ASP A 229 1.68 11.93 15.93
C ASP A 229 0.80 12.22 14.70
N GLU A 230 -0.26 13.01 14.83
CA GLU A 230 -1.20 13.28 13.74
C GLU A 230 -0.58 14.05 12.56
N GLU A 231 0.33 14.99 12.84
CA GLU A 231 1.02 15.77 11.80
C GLU A 231 2.02 14.90 11.05
N GLU A 232 2.83 14.12 11.78
CA GLU A 232 3.75 13.16 11.19
C GLU A 232 3.04 12.08 10.40
N LEU A 233 1.88 11.61 10.87
CA LEU A 233 1.04 10.67 10.16
C LEU A 233 0.60 11.26 8.82
N THR A 234 0.08 12.49 8.82
CA THR A 234 -0.30 13.22 7.60
C THR A 234 0.88 13.38 6.64
N SER A 235 2.06 13.70 7.15
CA SER A 235 3.29 13.80 6.35
C SER A 235 3.72 12.44 5.75
N ALA A 236 3.56 11.35 6.51
CA ALA A 236 3.84 9.99 6.02
C ALA A 236 2.88 9.59 4.88
N PHE A 237 1.60 9.96 4.97
CA PHE A 237 0.63 9.78 3.89
C PHE A 237 1.01 10.57 2.65
N ALA A 238 1.30 11.86 2.79
CA ALA A 238 1.73 12.72 1.68
C ALA A 238 2.99 12.16 0.99
N THR A 239 3.98 11.74 1.79
CA THR A 239 5.24 11.16 1.29
C THR A 239 5.00 9.84 0.57
N SER A 240 4.23 8.92 1.17
CA SER A 240 3.92 7.63 0.56
C SER A 240 3.12 7.80 -0.74
N ALA A 241 2.10 8.66 -0.75
CA ALA A 241 1.32 8.99 -1.95
C ALA A 241 2.15 9.73 -3.02
N CYS A 242 3.39 10.12 -2.71
CA CYS A 242 4.20 11.03 -3.49
C CYS A 242 3.43 12.30 -3.87
N ALA A 243 2.68 12.90 -2.94
CA ALA A 243 2.08 14.22 -3.17
C ALA A 243 3.17 15.25 -3.51
N ASN A 244 2.92 16.16 -4.45
CA ASN A 244 3.88 17.20 -4.80
C ASN A 244 3.94 18.23 -3.65
N PRO A 245 5.10 18.41 -2.98
CA PRO A 245 5.21 19.29 -1.83
C PRO A 245 4.82 20.74 -2.12
N LEU A 246 5.07 21.23 -3.35
CA LEU A 246 4.71 22.59 -3.74
C LEU A 246 3.20 22.76 -3.82
N VAL A 247 2.50 21.78 -4.41
CA VAL A 247 1.03 21.79 -4.51
C VAL A 247 0.40 21.61 -3.13
N THR A 248 0.96 20.74 -2.29
CA THR A 248 0.51 20.56 -0.90
C THR A 248 0.67 21.86 -0.09
N ALA A 249 1.81 22.53 -0.21
CA ALA A 249 2.06 23.80 0.49
C ALA A 249 1.16 24.93 -0.03
N GLU A 250 0.89 24.98 -1.33
CA GLU A 250 -0.03 25.94 -1.91
C GLU A 250 -1.47 25.75 -1.43
N ALA A 251 -1.97 24.50 -1.45
CA ALA A 251 -3.30 24.16 -0.95
C ALA A 251 -3.47 24.52 0.54
N GLY A 252 -2.42 24.38 1.36
CA GLY A 252 -2.43 24.82 2.76
C GLY A 252 -2.50 26.33 2.94
N ARG A 253 -1.96 27.11 1.99
CA ARG A 253 -2.03 28.59 2.03
C ARG A 253 -3.36 29.13 1.55
N THR A 254 -3.90 28.56 0.48
CA THR A 254 -5.14 29.05 -0.16
C THR A 254 -6.40 28.50 0.50
N GLY A 255 -6.29 27.40 1.25
CA GLY A 255 -7.44 26.67 1.80
C GLY A 255 -8.31 26.02 0.71
N THR A 256 -7.86 26.00 -0.54
CA THR A 256 -8.61 25.43 -1.66
C THR A 256 -8.33 23.94 -1.76
N LEU A 257 -9.36 23.14 -1.47
CA LEU A 257 -9.33 21.68 -1.58
C LEU A 257 -9.86 21.26 -2.95
N GLU A 258 -9.10 21.58 -4.01
CA GLU A 258 -9.36 21.00 -5.34
C GLU A 258 -8.94 19.55 -5.37
N ARG A 259 -9.60 18.75 -6.22
CA ARG A 259 -9.26 17.34 -6.40
C ARG A 259 -7.89 17.20 -7.08
N ARG A 260 -6.99 16.47 -6.42
CA ARG A 260 -5.59 16.29 -6.84
C ARG A 260 -5.32 14.93 -7.50
N THR A 261 -6.25 13.99 -7.38
CA THR A 261 -6.05 12.59 -7.78
C THR A 261 -6.96 12.13 -8.91
N GLU A 262 -6.44 11.25 -9.76
CA GLU A 262 -7.17 10.70 -10.90
C GLU A 262 -6.82 9.22 -11.12
N GLU A 263 -7.83 8.36 -11.21
CA GLU A 263 -7.67 6.95 -11.57
C GLU A 263 -7.87 6.77 -13.08
N THR A 264 -6.99 5.99 -13.71
CA THR A 264 -7.21 5.43 -15.04
C THR A 264 -7.22 3.90 -14.96
N SER A 265 -7.51 3.24 -16.09
CA SER A 265 -7.46 1.77 -16.14
C SER A 265 -6.09 1.14 -15.83
N ARG A 266 -4.99 1.91 -15.82
CA ARG A 266 -3.63 1.36 -15.70
C ARG A 266 -2.71 2.14 -14.77
N SER A 267 -3.10 3.34 -14.39
CA SER A 267 -2.34 4.21 -13.51
C SER A 267 -3.27 5.01 -12.60
N TRP A 268 -2.71 5.49 -11.51
CA TRP A 268 -3.30 6.54 -10.68
C TRP A 268 -2.37 7.75 -10.70
N ARG A 269 -2.90 8.96 -10.64
CA ARG A 269 -2.14 10.21 -10.63
C ARG A 269 -2.45 10.98 -9.37
N CYS A 270 -1.44 11.60 -8.76
CA CYS A 270 -1.57 12.68 -7.80
C CYS A 270 -0.74 13.85 -8.30
N ASP A 271 -1.36 15.02 -8.45
CA ASP A 271 -0.71 16.20 -9.02
C ASP A 271 -0.09 15.88 -10.40
N ASN A 272 1.22 16.12 -10.54
CA ASN A 272 2.01 15.81 -11.73
C ASN A 272 2.74 14.46 -11.64
N ARG A 273 2.36 13.56 -10.74
CA ARG A 273 3.05 12.28 -10.50
C ARG A 273 2.13 11.11 -10.79
N ARG A 274 2.64 10.14 -11.55
CA ARG A 274 1.87 8.99 -12.05
C ARG A 274 2.39 7.71 -11.41
N HIS A 275 1.46 6.85 -11.05
CA HIS A 275 1.71 5.66 -10.25
C HIS A 275 1.21 4.43 -10.99
N THR A 276 1.88 3.31 -10.78
CA THR A 276 1.36 1.99 -11.16
C THR A 276 1.64 1.00 -10.06
N THR A 277 0.58 0.37 -9.54
CA THR A 277 0.68 -0.66 -8.52
C THR A 277 0.55 -2.06 -9.11
N TYR A 278 1.35 -2.97 -8.54
CA TYR A 278 1.39 -4.39 -8.80
C TYR A 278 1.11 -5.16 -7.52
N TRP A 279 0.35 -6.25 -7.64
CA TRP A 279 0.30 -7.30 -6.64
C TRP A 279 1.40 -8.34 -6.93
N LEU A 280 2.12 -8.73 -5.89
CA LEU A 280 3.01 -9.88 -5.87
C LEU A 280 2.20 -11.19 -5.85
N ARG A 281 1.76 -11.64 -7.04
CA ARG A 281 0.99 -12.86 -7.26
C ARG A 281 1.77 -14.13 -6.88
N ARG A 282 3.09 -14.08 -6.97
CA ARG A 282 3.99 -15.17 -6.62
C ARG A 282 5.23 -14.61 -5.94
N TRP A 283 5.46 -15.03 -4.70
CA TRP A 283 6.70 -14.75 -3.99
C TRP A 283 7.87 -15.50 -4.63
N PRO A 284 9.08 -14.92 -4.66
CA PRO A 284 10.27 -15.66 -5.04
C PRO A 284 10.52 -16.79 -4.02
N ALA A 285 11.34 -17.78 -4.38
CA ALA A 285 11.85 -18.73 -3.39
C ALA A 285 12.75 -17.95 -2.42
N LEU A 286 12.24 -17.65 -1.23
CA LEU A 286 12.96 -16.87 -0.22
C LEU A 286 13.84 -17.80 0.62
N GLY A 287 15.14 -17.50 0.70
CA GLY A 287 16.11 -18.31 1.44
C GLY A 287 16.63 -19.55 0.69
N GLY A 288 17.55 -20.28 1.32
CA GLY A 288 18.31 -21.34 0.66
C GLY A 288 19.19 -20.78 -0.46
N ASP A 289 19.01 -21.30 -1.68
CA ASP A 289 19.69 -20.82 -2.89
C ASP A 289 19.02 -19.57 -3.51
N GLY A 290 17.86 -19.15 -2.99
CA GLY A 290 17.13 -17.97 -3.43
C GLY A 290 17.50 -16.69 -2.66
N PRO A 291 17.10 -15.50 -3.15
CA PRO A 291 17.38 -14.25 -2.45
C PRO A 291 16.69 -14.22 -1.09
N SER A 292 17.35 -13.63 -0.10
CA SER A 292 16.67 -13.24 1.14
C SER A 292 15.61 -12.17 0.85
N LEU A 293 14.60 -12.04 1.71
CA LEU A 293 13.56 -11.02 1.52
C LEU A 293 14.15 -9.59 1.43
N PRO A 294 15.08 -9.15 2.30
CA PRO A 294 15.71 -7.84 2.16
C PRO A 294 16.41 -7.64 0.80
N GLN A 295 17.06 -8.68 0.26
CA GLN A 295 17.70 -8.63 -1.06
C GLN A 295 16.66 -8.50 -2.17
N PHE A 296 15.59 -9.30 -2.13
CA PHE A 296 14.49 -9.16 -3.09
C PHE A 296 13.90 -7.75 -3.07
N VAL A 297 13.61 -7.23 -1.87
CA VAL A 297 13.07 -5.88 -1.69
C VAL A 297 14.02 -4.84 -2.26
N ALA A 298 15.32 -4.92 -1.94
CA ALA A 298 16.33 -4.01 -2.48
C ALA A 298 16.33 -4.02 -4.02
N LEU A 299 16.29 -5.19 -4.64
CA LEU A 299 16.28 -5.33 -6.11
C LEU A 299 15.04 -4.68 -6.76
N VAL A 300 13.84 -4.89 -6.19
CA VAL A 300 12.62 -4.31 -6.77
C VAL A 300 12.46 -2.82 -6.46
N THR A 301 13.14 -2.30 -5.44
CA THR A 301 13.11 -0.86 -5.09
C THR A 301 14.27 -0.04 -5.66
N ALA A 302 15.33 -0.67 -6.16
CA ALA A 302 16.51 -0.01 -6.76
C ALA A 302 16.29 0.45 -8.22
N VAL A 303 15.04 0.52 -8.68
CA VAL A 303 14.70 0.89 -10.07
C VAL A 303 14.76 2.41 -10.28
N PRO A 304 15.17 2.88 -11.48
CA PRO A 304 15.18 4.30 -11.80
C PRO A 304 13.75 4.83 -11.95
N ALA A 305 13.25 5.47 -10.90
CA ALA A 305 11.91 6.02 -10.78
C ALA A 305 11.93 7.25 -9.87
N LEU A 306 10.87 8.05 -9.84
CA LEU A 306 10.72 9.10 -8.82
C LEU A 306 10.73 8.47 -7.42
N ALA A 307 9.97 7.38 -7.26
CA ALA A 307 9.94 6.60 -6.05
C ALA A 307 9.45 5.18 -6.35
N THR A 308 9.86 4.23 -5.52
CA THR A 308 9.28 2.90 -5.45
C THR A 308 8.81 2.62 -4.03
N THR A 309 7.57 2.15 -3.88
CA THR A 309 7.01 1.71 -2.60
C THR A 309 6.83 0.20 -2.63
N PHE A 310 7.43 -0.50 -1.68
CA PHE A 310 7.16 -1.91 -1.43
C PHE A 310 6.31 -2.02 -0.17
N SER A 311 5.20 -2.74 -0.23
CA SER A 311 4.33 -2.97 0.92
C SER A 311 4.08 -4.44 1.13
N VAL A 312 4.12 -4.87 2.39
CA VAL A 312 3.80 -6.23 2.81
C VAL A 312 2.86 -6.17 3.98
N THR A 313 1.70 -6.80 3.85
CA THR A 313 0.72 -6.94 4.92
C THR A 313 0.76 -8.36 5.45
N LEU A 314 0.93 -8.48 6.77
CA LEU A 314 0.76 -9.70 7.53
C LEU A 314 -0.64 -9.67 8.14
N ALA A 315 -1.41 -10.71 7.92
CA ALA A 315 -2.70 -10.90 8.59
C ALA A 315 -2.81 -12.34 9.07
N ARG A 316 -3.59 -12.59 10.13
CA ARG A 316 -3.84 -13.95 10.58
C ARG A 316 -4.63 -14.72 9.54
N GLY A 317 -4.13 -15.89 9.17
CA GLY A 317 -4.84 -16.89 8.39
C GLY A 317 -5.51 -17.92 9.28
N ASP A 318 -6.16 -18.89 8.65
CA ASP A 318 -6.77 -20.00 9.35
C ASP A 318 -5.70 -20.84 10.08
N ARG A 319 -6.06 -21.43 11.23
CA ARG A 319 -5.21 -22.37 11.99
C ARG A 319 -3.84 -21.84 12.45
N GLN A 320 -3.75 -20.55 12.81
CA GLN A 320 -2.52 -19.88 13.29
C GLN A 320 -1.44 -19.67 12.22
N GLU A 321 -1.76 -19.88 10.94
CA GLU A 321 -0.86 -19.46 9.86
C GLU A 321 -0.93 -17.94 9.65
N VAL A 322 0.12 -17.34 9.10
CA VAL A 322 0.15 -15.91 8.76
C VAL A 322 0.03 -15.79 7.26
N SER A 323 -1.03 -15.12 6.80
CA SER A 323 -1.19 -14.75 5.41
C SER A 323 -0.31 -13.54 5.08
N LEU A 324 0.27 -13.56 3.88
CA LEU A 324 1.19 -12.51 3.42
C LEU A 324 0.73 -11.95 2.06
N SER A 325 0.44 -10.66 2.04
CA SER A 325 0.05 -9.93 0.83
C SER A 325 1.09 -8.88 0.48
N GLY A 326 1.67 -8.96 -0.72
CA GLY A 326 2.76 -8.08 -1.16
C GLY A 326 2.34 -7.17 -2.32
N HIS A 327 2.71 -5.89 -2.26
CA HIS A 327 2.46 -4.91 -3.31
C HIS A 327 3.74 -4.14 -3.66
N VAL A 328 3.86 -3.76 -4.92
CA VAL A 328 4.91 -2.87 -5.42
C VAL A 328 4.26 -1.73 -6.19
N ARG A 329 4.52 -0.49 -5.80
CA ARG A 329 4.09 0.70 -6.52
C ARG A 329 5.31 1.44 -7.04
N VAL A 330 5.33 1.73 -8.34
CA VAL A 330 6.33 2.60 -8.96
C VAL A 330 5.69 3.93 -9.30
N THR A 331 6.44 5.01 -9.10
CA THR A 331 6.01 6.38 -9.37
C THR A 331 6.97 7.03 -10.38
N GLY A 332 6.42 7.67 -11.41
CA GLY A 332 7.18 8.49 -12.37
C GLY A 332 6.61 9.91 -12.43
N ARG A 333 7.44 10.89 -12.84
CA ARG A 333 7.02 12.28 -13.07
C ARG A 333 6.34 12.45 -14.44
N SER A 334 6.66 11.58 -15.39
CA SER A 334 6.06 11.54 -16.73
C SER A 334 5.56 10.13 -17.07
N ASP A 335 4.80 10.03 -18.17
CA ASP A 335 4.37 8.72 -18.69
C ASP A 335 5.57 7.86 -19.13
N ASP A 336 6.59 8.47 -19.73
CA ASP A 336 7.80 7.77 -20.18
C ASP A 336 8.63 7.24 -19.00
N GLU A 337 8.82 8.06 -17.97
CA GLU A 337 9.51 7.65 -16.74
C GLU A 337 8.74 6.52 -16.05
N LEU A 338 7.41 6.62 -15.99
CA LEU A 338 6.58 5.55 -15.44
C LEU A 338 6.69 4.27 -16.26
N VAL A 339 6.69 4.34 -17.60
CA VAL A 339 6.87 3.16 -18.46
C VAL A 339 8.23 2.52 -18.26
N ALA A 340 9.30 3.30 -18.17
CA ALA A 340 10.65 2.83 -17.90
C ALA A 340 10.75 2.13 -16.53
N ALA A 341 10.30 2.79 -15.46
CA ALA A 341 10.26 2.24 -14.10
C ALA A 341 9.46 0.94 -14.04
N ARG A 342 8.32 0.87 -14.74
CA ARG A 342 7.48 -0.34 -14.83
C ARG A 342 8.21 -1.50 -15.52
N ARG A 343 8.99 -1.24 -16.58
CA ARG A 343 9.79 -2.29 -17.23
C ARG A 343 10.92 -2.76 -16.31
N ALA A 344 11.60 -1.84 -15.64
CA ALA A 344 12.68 -2.15 -14.72
C ALA A 344 12.22 -3.02 -13.55
N VAL A 345 11.11 -2.66 -12.88
CA VAL A 345 10.60 -3.43 -11.73
C VAL A 345 10.09 -4.82 -12.14
N GLN A 346 9.49 -4.93 -13.32
CA GLN A 346 9.08 -6.23 -13.87
C GLN A 346 10.30 -7.09 -14.22
N GLY A 347 11.37 -6.50 -14.75
CA GLY A 347 12.64 -7.17 -15.00
C GLY A 347 13.26 -7.71 -13.71
N ALA A 348 13.39 -6.86 -12.69
CA ALA A 348 13.93 -7.22 -11.37
C ALA A 348 13.14 -8.35 -10.70
N ALA A 349 11.80 -8.27 -10.74
CA ALA A 349 10.95 -9.34 -10.20
C ALA A 349 11.12 -10.66 -10.97
N ARG A 350 11.16 -10.61 -12.31
CA ARG A 350 11.36 -11.83 -13.13
C ARG A 350 12.71 -12.48 -12.84
N HIS A 351 13.77 -11.69 -12.67
CA HIS A 351 15.11 -12.20 -12.39
C HIS A 351 15.19 -12.96 -11.06
N THR A 352 14.33 -12.64 -10.10
CA THR A 352 14.24 -13.33 -8.80
C THR A 352 13.17 -14.43 -8.77
N GLY A 353 12.49 -14.70 -9.89
CA GLY A 353 11.39 -15.66 -9.98
C GLY A 353 10.05 -15.16 -9.41
N ALA A 354 10.00 -13.90 -8.96
CA ALA A 354 8.80 -13.26 -8.46
C ALA A 354 7.80 -12.93 -9.58
N GLY A 355 6.51 -13.10 -9.29
CA GLY A 355 5.42 -12.83 -10.23
C GLY A 355 4.66 -11.55 -9.88
N LEU A 356 4.84 -10.49 -10.67
CA LEU A 356 4.07 -9.26 -10.54
C LEU A 356 2.85 -9.25 -11.46
N ALA A 357 1.68 -8.92 -10.91
CA ALA A 357 0.45 -8.69 -11.64
C ALA A 357 0.04 -7.22 -11.49
N ARG A 358 -0.02 -6.47 -12.60
CA ARG A 358 -0.48 -5.06 -12.54
C ARG A 358 -1.95 -5.03 -12.17
N LEU A 359 -2.31 -4.13 -11.25
CA LEU A 359 -3.69 -3.93 -10.80
C LEU A 359 -4.50 -3.13 -11.82
N ASP A 360 -4.69 -3.67 -13.03
CA ASP A 360 -5.46 -3.01 -14.08
C ASP A 360 -6.89 -2.75 -13.61
N ARG A 361 -7.29 -1.47 -13.65
CA ARG A 361 -8.56 -0.94 -13.14
C ARG A 361 -8.73 -1.03 -11.63
N GLU A 362 -7.66 -1.27 -10.88
CA GLU A 362 -7.66 -1.41 -9.43
C GLU A 362 -6.49 -0.60 -8.85
N GLN A 363 -6.22 0.57 -9.43
CA GLN A 363 -5.09 1.40 -9.05
C GLN A 363 -5.36 2.19 -7.77
N VAL A 364 -6.61 2.60 -7.50
CA VAL A 364 -7.00 3.16 -6.20
C VAL A 364 -6.90 2.11 -5.07
N PRO A 365 -7.45 0.88 -5.20
CA PRO A 365 -7.17 -0.19 -4.25
C PRO A 365 -5.67 -0.45 -4.06
N GLY A 366 -4.90 -0.47 -5.14
CA GLY A 366 -3.44 -0.59 -5.08
C GLY A 366 -2.74 0.57 -4.38
N MET A 367 -3.23 1.79 -4.54
CA MET A 367 -2.76 2.99 -3.83
C MET A 367 -2.97 2.81 -2.33
N LEU A 368 -4.20 2.49 -1.89
CA LEU A 368 -4.53 2.22 -0.48
C LEU A 368 -3.69 1.07 0.11
N ALA A 369 -3.50 -0.01 -0.64
CA ALA A 369 -2.67 -1.15 -0.24
C ALA A 369 -1.17 -0.82 -0.06
N THR A 370 -0.72 0.36 -0.51
CA THR A 370 0.66 0.83 -0.41
C THR A 370 0.83 2.12 0.39
N LEU A 371 -0.26 2.68 0.92
CA LEU A 371 -0.22 3.68 1.98
C LEU A 371 -0.08 2.98 3.36
N PRO A 372 0.49 3.64 4.38
CA PRO A 372 0.62 3.06 5.73
C PRO A 372 -0.73 3.04 6.47
N LEU A 373 -1.68 2.22 5.99
CA LEU A 373 -3.05 2.07 6.52
C LEU A 373 -3.28 0.76 7.28
N GLY A 374 -2.31 -0.16 7.23
CA GLY A 374 -2.45 -1.54 7.70
C GLY A 374 -2.84 -2.54 6.60
N GLY A 375 -2.94 -2.10 5.35
CA GLY A 375 -3.34 -2.91 4.20
C GLY A 375 -4.70 -2.50 3.62
N ALA A 376 -4.98 -2.97 2.41
CA ALA A 376 -6.27 -2.76 1.76
C ALA A 376 -7.26 -3.86 2.13
N ARG A 377 -8.56 -3.52 2.09
CA ARG A 377 -9.67 -4.46 2.13
C ARG A 377 -10.00 -4.97 0.72
#